data_AF-A0A7V2SV75-F1
#
_entry.id   AF-A0A7V2SV75-F1
#
_cell.length_a   1.000
_cell.length_b   1.000
_cell.length_c   1.000
_cell.angle_alpha   90.00
_cell.angle_beta   90.00
_cell.angle_gamma   90.00
#
_symmetry.space_group_name_H-M   'P 1'
#
loop_
_entity.id
_entity.type
_entity.pdbx_description
1 polymer ?
#
loop_
_entity_poly.entity_id
_entity_poly.type
_entity_poly.pdbx_seq_one_letter_code
_entity_poly.pdbx_strand_id
1 'polypeptide(L)'
;DMRLRPDGDQGVLISSISAYREYQLNQAWTWEHQALVRARPICGSHHLAKEFTAIRREVLMRGREEDHLKREFSSMRAKMLGTVTKKEGVFDIKHGLGGLTDIEFIAQFYALLYAREYPEILKETATASILRLLGSHGIIGPEVSERLVQIFTHYLKEIETGFLTTRGHMVPTSDPIDEMRNFVIEAAPYLSRD
;
A
#
# COMPACT_ATOMS: atom_id res chain seq x y z
N ASP A 1 8.97 -11.76 9.70
CA ASP A 1 8.99 -12.12 8.27
C ASP A 1 10.05 -11.27 7.57
N MET A 2 11.00 -11.88 6.87
CA MET A 2 12.15 -11.22 6.25
C MET A 2 12.10 -11.28 4.71
N ARG A 3 10.98 -11.70 4.12
CA ARG A 3 10.83 -11.97 2.69
C ARG A 3 10.81 -10.73 1.78
N LEU A 4 10.72 -9.53 2.37
CA LEU A 4 10.75 -8.24 1.64
C LEU A 4 12.16 -7.63 1.53
N ARG A 5 13.21 -8.36 1.93
CA ARG A 5 14.60 -7.94 1.70
C ARG A 5 14.97 -8.10 0.21
N PRO A 6 16.02 -7.41 -0.28
CA PRO A 6 16.54 -7.64 -1.63
C PRO A 6 16.70 -9.13 -1.94
N ASP A 7 16.24 -9.54 -3.12
CA ASP A 7 16.24 -10.93 -3.61
C ASP A 7 15.39 -11.93 -2.77
N GLY A 8 14.56 -11.41 -1.87
CA GLY A 8 13.63 -12.20 -1.07
C GLY A 8 14.31 -13.34 -0.31
N ASP A 9 13.80 -14.56 -0.43
CA ASP A 9 14.35 -15.73 0.25
C ASP A 9 15.74 -16.15 -0.23
N GLN A 10 16.13 -15.76 -1.45
CA GLN A 10 17.44 -16.08 -2.03
C GLN A 10 18.50 -15.02 -1.69
N GLY A 11 18.09 -13.88 -1.16
CA GLY A 11 18.98 -12.79 -0.80
C GLY A 11 19.70 -12.97 0.52
N VAL A 12 20.88 -12.33 0.62
CA VAL A 12 21.61 -12.21 1.89
C VAL A 12 20.73 -11.57 2.96
N LEU A 13 20.89 -12.03 4.20
CA LEU A 13 20.06 -11.58 5.32
C LEU A 13 20.23 -10.08 5.62
N ILE A 14 21.45 -9.59 5.45
CA ILE A 14 21.84 -8.20 5.74
C ILE A 14 22.57 -7.68 4.50
N SER A 15 22.15 -6.50 4.02
CA SER A 15 22.79 -5.79 2.92
C SER A 15 23.50 -4.53 3.43
N SER A 16 24.62 -4.15 2.81
CA SER A 16 25.18 -2.82 3.02
C SER A 16 24.22 -1.76 2.48
N ILE A 17 24.31 -0.53 3.01
CA ILE A 17 23.43 0.57 2.57
C ILE A 17 23.64 0.90 1.09
N SER A 18 24.88 0.78 0.59
CA SER A 18 25.22 0.97 -0.82
C SER A 18 24.62 -0.11 -1.71
N ALA A 19 24.73 -1.39 -1.33
CA ALA A 19 24.13 -2.50 -2.08
C ALA A 19 22.60 -2.40 -2.09
N TYR A 20 22.00 -2.01 -0.96
CA TYR A 20 20.56 -1.75 -0.88
C TYR A 20 20.12 -0.65 -1.85
N ARG A 21 20.87 0.46 -1.93
CA ARG A 21 20.60 1.55 -2.89
C ARG A 21 20.67 1.07 -4.34
N GLU A 22 21.75 0.38 -4.70
CA GLU A 22 21.94 -0.13 -6.07
C GLU A 22 20.83 -1.10 -6.48
N TYR A 23 20.43 -1.99 -5.56
CA TYR A 23 19.30 -2.89 -5.77
C TYR A 23 18.00 -2.13 -6.03
N GLN A 24 17.64 -1.20 -5.15
CA GLN A 24 16.38 -0.45 -5.25
C GLN A 24 16.29 0.40 -6.52
N LEU A 25 17.43 0.90 -7.02
CA LEU A 25 17.47 1.71 -8.24
C LEU A 25 17.43 0.86 -9.53
N ASN A 26 18.11 -0.29 -9.54
CA ASN A 26 18.41 -0.98 -10.80
C ASN A 26 17.69 -2.33 -10.97
N GLN A 27 17.25 -2.96 -9.88
CA GLN A 27 16.77 -4.35 -9.89
C GLN A 27 15.37 -4.51 -9.30
N ALA A 28 15.01 -3.67 -8.32
CA ALA A 28 13.75 -3.80 -7.60
C ALA A 28 12.53 -3.61 -8.51
N TRP A 29 11.53 -4.46 -8.32
CA TRP A 29 10.27 -4.43 -9.05
C TRP A 29 9.34 -3.32 -8.50
N THR A 30 8.34 -2.92 -9.29
CA THR A 30 7.34 -1.91 -8.89
C THR A 30 6.68 -2.22 -7.55
N TRP A 31 6.42 -3.50 -7.27
CA TRP A 31 5.82 -3.93 -6.01
C TRP A 31 6.75 -3.83 -4.80
N GLU A 32 8.05 -3.90 -5.01
CA GLU A 32 9.01 -3.66 -3.95
C GLU A 32 9.06 -2.17 -3.63
N HIS A 33 8.95 -1.30 -4.64
CA HIS A 33 8.78 0.14 -4.42
C HIS A 33 7.46 0.45 -3.72
N GLN A 34 6.39 -0.28 -4.04
CA GLN A 34 5.12 -0.21 -3.34
C GLN A 34 5.27 -0.55 -1.84
N ALA A 35 5.98 -1.63 -1.51
CA ALA A 35 6.30 -1.97 -0.12
C ALA A 35 7.20 -0.91 0.55
N LEU A 36 8.15 -0.35 -0.19
CA LEU A 36 9.07 0.71 0.26
C LEU A 36 8.34 2.00 0.66
N VAL A 37 7.16 2.30 0.10
CA VAL A 37 6.31 3.42 0.56
C VAL A 37 6.00 3.33 2.05
N ARG A 38 5.88 2.12 2.62
CA ARG A 38 5.58 1.93 4.05
C ARG A 38 6.83 1.77 4.93
N ALA A 39 8.00 1.59 4.32
CA ALA A 39 9.22 1.30 5.07
C ALA A 39 9.74 2.55 5.79
N ARG A 40 10.13 2.37 7.06
CA ARG A 40 10.76 3.40 7.89
C ARG A 40 11.85 2.80 8.77
N PRO A 41 12.90 3.55 9.12
CA PRO A 41 13.86 3.13 10.14
C PRO A 41 13.16 2.89 11.49
N ILE A 42 13.45 1.74 12.12
CA ILE A 42 12.94 1.39 13.47
C ILE A 42 14.07 1.36 14.50
N CYS A 43 15.25 0.92 14.08
CA CYS A 43 16.45 0.81 14.91
C CYS A 43 17.71 1.12 14.09
N GLY A 44 18.82 1.40 14.78
CA GLY A 44 20.11 1.72 14.18
C GLY A 44 20.59 3.14 14.48
N SER A 45 21.73 3.52 13.91
CA SER A 45 22.31 4.85 14.11
C SER A 45 21.50 5.92 13.37
N HIS A 46 21.51 7.15 13.89
CA HIS A 46 20.88 8.29 13.21
C HIS A 46 21.48 8.55 11.82
N HIS A 47 22.77 8.26 11.64
CA HIS A 47 23.43 8.38 10.35
C HIS A 47 22.83 7.42 9.32
N LEU A 48 22.76 6.13 9.65
CA LEU A 48 22.19 5.11 8.77
C LEU A 48 20.71 5.36 8.47
N ALA A 49 19.94 5.82 9.47
CA ALA A 49 18.54 6.17 9.28
C ALA A 49 18.36 7.32 8.27
N LYS A 50 19.25 8.32 8.29
CA LYS A 50 19.25 9.43 7.32
C LYS A 50 19.60 8.94 5.92
N GLU A 51 20.62 8.10 5.78
CA GLU A 51 21.01 7.51 4.49
C GLU A 51 19.89 6.66 3.89
N PHE A 52 19.28 5.77 4.68
CA PHE A 52 18.12 5.00 4.25
C PHE A 52 16.97 5.89 3.80
N THR A 53 16.67 6.94 4.55
CA THR A 53 15.59 7.88 4.21
C THR A 53 15.87 8.62 2.91
N ALA A 54 17.13 9.00 2.66
CA ALA A 54 17.55 9.62 1.41
C ALA A 54 17.39 8.66 0.22
N ILE A 55 17.81 7.40 0.37
CA ILE A 55 17.64 6.35 -0.66
C ILE A 55 16.17 6.11 -0.95
N ARG A 56 15.35 5.94 0.10
CA ARG A 56 13.90 5.77 -0.06
C ARG A 56 13.30 6.94 -0.83
N ARG A 57 13.66 8.18 -0.51
CA ARG A 57 13.18 9.37 -1.23
C ARG A 57 13.60 9.34 -2.69
N GLU A 58 14.87 9.06 -2.98
CA GLU A 58 15.39 8.97 -4.33
C GLU A 58 14.63 7.94 -5.19
N VAL A 59 14.43 6.74 -4.66
CA VAL A 59 13.76 5.64 -5.36
C VAL A 59 12.28 5.96 -5.62
N LEU A 60 11.59 6.48 -4.61
CA LEU A 60 10.15 6.74 -4.70
C LEU A 60 9.84 7.99 -5.55
N MET A 61 10.75 8.97 -5.64
CA MET A 61 10.58 10.18 -6.48
C MET A 61 10.91 9.98 -7.96
N ARG A 62 11.25 8.76 -8.40
CA ARG A 62 11.41 8.46 -9.83
C ARG A 62 10.11 8.71 -10.59
N GLY A 63 10.20 9.34 -11.76
CA GLY A 63 9.05 9.52 -12.63
C GLY A 63 8.52 8.18 -13.13
N ARG A 64 7.21 8.01 -13.11
CA ARG A 64 6.50 6.80 -13.59
C ARG A 64 5.40 7.22 -14.54
N GLU A 65 5.19 6.44 -15.59
CA GLU A 65 4.07 6.60 -16.51
C GLU A 65 2.83 5.97 -15.86
N GLU A 66 1.71 6.69 -15.87
CA GLU A 66 0.51 6.35 -15.10
C GLU A 66 -0.11 5.03 -15.58
N ASP A 67 -0.25 4.83 -16.89
CA ASP A 67 -0.90 3.65 -17.44
C ASP A 67 -0.06 2.40 -17.20
N HIS A 68 1.26 2.50 -17.30
CA HIS A 68 2.18 1.44 -16.93
C HIS A 68 2.05 1.09 -15.45
N LEU A 69 2.00 2.10 -14.57
CA LEU A 69 1.83 1.87 -13.13
C LEU A 69 0.49 1.21 -12.81
N LYS A 70 -0.61 1.63 -13.46
CA LYS A 70 -1.93 0.99 -13.34
C LYS A 70 -1.88 -0.48 -13.71
N ARG A 71 -1.25 -0.82 -14.85
CA ARG A 71 -1.08 -2.21 -15.31
C ARG A 71 -0.30 -3.06 -14.31
N GLU A 72 0.80 -2.54 -13.76
CA GLU A 72 1.61 -3.25 -12.76
C GLU A 72 0.82 -3.52 -11.48
N PHE A 73 0.11 -2.52 -10.96
CA PHE A 73 -0.74 -2.65 -9.77
C PHE A 73 -1.91 -3.62 -10.00
N SER A 74 -2.58 -3.51 -11.16
CA SER A 74 -3.70 -4.39 -11.52
C SER A 74 -3.27 -5.85 -11.64
N SER A 75 -2.15 -6.10 -12.34
CA SER A 75 -1.57 -7.44 -12.51
C SER A 75 -1.19 -8.07 -11.17
N MET A 76 -0.53 -7.30 -10.30
CA MET A 76 -0.22 -7.73 -8.94
C MET A 76 -1.47 -8.03 -8.13
N ARG A 77 -2.43 -7.12 -8.14
CA ARG A 77 -3.64 -7.25 -7.34
C ARG A 77 -4.48 -8.45 -7.77
N ALA A 78 -4.57 -8.70 -9.08
CA ALA A 78 -5.23 -9.88 -9.62
C ALA A 78 -4.60 -11.19 -9.13
N LYS A 79 -3.26 -11.27 -9.08
CA LYS A 79 -2.55 -12.45 -8.52
C LYS A 79 -2.89 -12.66 -7.04
N MET A 80 -2.90 -11.60 -6.24
CA MET A 80 -3.25 -11.69 -4.82
C MET A 80 -4.72 -12.09 -4.61
N LEU A 81 -5.64 -11.58 -5.43
CA LEU A 81 -7.05 -11.96 -5.37
C LEU A 81 -7.27 -13.43 -5.73
N GLY A 82 -6.43 -14.00 -6.62
CA GLY A 82 -6.46 -15.42 -6.95
C GLY A 82 -6.18 -16.36 -5.77
N THR A 83 -5.54 -15.87 -4.71
CA THR A 83 -5.28 -16.65 -3.48
C THR A 83 -6.34 -16.47 -2.40
N VAL A 84 -7.36 -15.62 -2.62
CA VAL A 84 -8.41 -15.34 -1.64
C VAL A 84 -9.50 -16.40 -1.72
N THR A 85 -9.78 -17.06 -0.60
CA THR A 85 -10.88 -18.02 -0.49
C THR A 85 -12.22 -17.30 -0.51
N LYS A 86 -13.10 -17.70 -1.43
CA LYS A 86 -14.48 -17.18 -1.49
C LYS A 86 -15.39 -18.03 -0.63
N LYS A 87 -16.19 -17.37 0.21
CA LYS A 87 -17.25 -17.99 0.99
C LYS A 87 -18.50 -17.12 0.90
N GLU A 88 -19.63 -17.76 0.63
CA GLU A 88 -20.91 -17.05 0.53
C GLU A 88 -21.28 -16.37 1.86
N GLY A 89 -21.83 -15.16 1.77
CA GLY A 89 -22.21 -14.36 2.95
C GLY A 89 -21.05 -13.84 3.80
N VAL A 90 -19.80 -14.02 3.36
CA VAL A 90 -18.60 -13.60 4.10
C VAL A 90 -17.67 -12.80 3.20
N PHE A 91 -17.22 -11.66 3.72
CA PHE A 91 -16.22 -10.81 3.10
C PHE A 91 -14.87 -10.96 3.83
N ASP A 92 -13.81 -11.23 3.06
CA ASP A 92 -12.44 -11.08 3.53
C ASP A 92 -12.09 -9.58 3.53
N ILE A 93 -12.27 -8.92 4.68
CA ILE A 93 -12.13 -7.47 4.83
C ILE A 93 -10.68 -6.99 4.61
N LYS A 94 -9.71 -7.92 4.59
CA LYS A 94 -8.30 -7.58 4.41
C LYS A 94 -7.84 -7.80 2.98
N HIS A 95 -8.06 -8.99 2.44
CA HIS A 95 -7.49 -9.44 1.17
C HIS A 95 -8.52 -9.45 0.04
N GLY A 96 -9.81 -9.45 0.35
CA GLY A 96 -10.90 -9.40 -0.63
C GLY A 96 -10.90 -8.12 -1.45
N LEU A 97 -11.55 -8.16 -2.61
CA LEU A 97 -11.71 -7.01 -3.50
C LEU A 97 -12.49 -5.90 -2.79
N GLY A 98 -11.90 -4.71 -2.70
CA GLY A 98 -12.42 -3.58 -1.93
C GLY A 98 -12.03 -3.62 -0.44
N GLY A 99 -11.14 -4.53 -0.04
CA GLY A 99 -10.68 -4.70 1.34
C GLY A 99 -9.56 -3.73 1.74
N LEU A 100 -9.02 -3.93 2.95
CA LEU A 100 -7.93 -3.13 3.52
C LEU A 100 -6.72 -3.03 2.58
N THR A 101 -6.37 -4.13 1.91
CA THR A 101 -5.25 -4.18 0.96
C THR A 101 -5.45 -3.19 -0.20
N ASP A 102 -6.69 -3.02 -0.69
CA ASP A 102 -6.96 -2.08 -1.78
C ASP A 102 -6.81 -0.63 -1.31
N ILE A 103 -7.16 -0.31 -0.06
CA ILE A 103 -6.93 1.03 0.50
C ILE A 103 -5.42 1.32 0.63
N GLU A 104 -4.64 0.33 1.06
CA GLU A 104 -3.18 0.44 1.10
C GLU A 104 -2.59 0.63 -0.31
N PHE A 105 -3.08 -0.12 -1.29
CA PHE A 105 -2.66 -0.01 -2.68
C PHE A 105 -3.01 1.36 -3.28
N ILE A 106 -4.18 1.93 -3.00
CA ILE A 106 -4.55 3.30 -3.41
C ILE A 106 -3.51 4.31 -2.92
N ALA A 107 -3.21 4.29 -1.61
CA ALA A 107 -2.23 5.20 -1.03
C ALA A 107 -0.84 5.02 -1.66
N GLN A 108 -0.41 3.78 -1.90
CA GLN A 108 0.89 3.48 -2.47
C GLN A 108 0.98 3.84 -3.96
N PHE A 109 -0.08 3.59 -4.74
CA PHE A 109 -0.17 3.94 -6.15
C PHE A 109 0.05 5.44 -6.33
N TYR A 110 -0.74 6.25 -5.64
CA TYR A 110 -0.64 7.70 -5.74
C TYR A 110 0.68 8.23 -5.15
N ALA A 111 1.20 7.62 -4.08
CA ALA A 111 2.53 7.98 -3.59
C ALA A 111 3.62 7.74 -4.64
N LEU A 112 3.59 6.60 -5.36
CA LEU A 112 4.57 6.32 -6.41
C LEU A 112 4.40 7.22 -7.64
N LEU A 113 3.18 7.63 -7.96
CA LEU A 113 2.88 8.48 -9.10
C LEU A 113 3.26 9.95 -8.83
N TYR A 114 2.95 10.46 -7.64
CA TYR A 114 3.00 11.89 -7.33
C TYR A 114 4.14 12.32 -6.41
N ALA A 115 4.91 11.40 -5.80
CA ALA A 115 5.99 11.78 -4.87
C ALA A 115 7.07 12.69 -5.49
N ARG A 116 7.24 12.68 -6.82
CA ARG A 116 8.15 13.60 -7.50
C ARG A 116 7.68 15.05 -7.42
N GLU A 117 6.37 15.25 -7.60
CA GLU A 117 5.72 16.57 -7.60
C GLU A 117 5.42 17.05 -6.17
N TYR A 118 5.04 16.13 -5.29
CA TYR A 118 4.72 16.37 -3.88
C TYR A 118 5.61 15.50 -2.94
N PRO A 119 6.90 15.85 -2.75
CA PRO A 119 7.85 15.06 -1.95
C PRO A 119 7.53 14.96 -0.45
N GLU A 120 6.60 15.75 0.04
CA GLU A 120 6.04 15.73 1.40
C GLU A 120 5.23 14.46 1.68
N ILE A 121 4.62 13.84 0.66
CA ILE A 121 3.94 12.54 0.79
C ILE A 121 4.89 11.51 1.41
N LEU A 122 6.17 11.55 1.03
CA LEU A 122 7.19 10.61 1.49
C LEU A 122 7.68 10.85 2.93
N LYS A 123 7.25 11.94 3.59
CA LYS A 123 7.52 12.12 5.03
C LYS A 123 6.68 11.17 5.88
N GLU A 124 5.54 10.73 5.34
CA GLU A 124 4.63 9.80 5.98
C GLU A 124 4.83 8.37 5.44
N THR A 125 4.56 7.40 6.31
CA THR A 125 4.53 5.97 5.93
C THR A 125 3.23 5.28 6.32
N ALA A 126 2.37 5.96 7.09
CA ALA A 126 1.07 5.45 7.49
C ALA A 126 0.05 5.71 6.38
N THR A 127 -0.73 4.69 6.02
CA THR A 127 -1.74 4.77 4.96
C THR A 127 -2.70 5.94 5.16
N ALA A 128 -3.24 6.11 6.37
CA ALA A 128 -4.15 7.21 6.68
C ALA A 128 -3.51 8.59 6.49
N SER A 129 -2.26 8.77 6.92
CA SER A 129 -1.54 10.04 6.73
C SER A 129 -1.30 10.33 5.25
N ILE A 130 -0.89 9.31 4.48
CA ILE A 130 -0.69 9.44 3.04
C ILE A 130 -2.00 9.84 2.35
N LEU A 131 -3.11 9.16 2.63
CA LEU A 131 -4.42 9.49 2.07
C LEU A 131 -4.82 10.94 2.35
N ARG A 132 -4.64 11.43 3.59
CA ARG A 132 -4.92 12.83 3.93
C ARG A 132 -4.05 13.82 3.16
N LEU A 133 -2.76 13.51 2.96
CA LEU A 133 -1.88 14.34 2.13
C LEU A 133 -2.33 14.36 0.67
N LEU A 134 -2.75 13.22 0.11
CA LEU A 134 -3.30 13.15 -1.24
C LEU A 134 -4.54 14.06 -1.37
N GLY A 135 -5.43 14.04 -0.37
CA GLY A 135 -6.59 14.93 -0.30
C GLY A 135 -6.21 16.41 -0.20
N SER A 136 -5.23 16.76 0.64
CA SER A 136 -4.80 18.16 0.81
C SER A 136 -4.11 18.76 -0.42
N HIS A 137 -3.52 17.91 -1.26
CA HIS A 137 -2.93 18.32 -2.55
C HIS A 137 -3.91 18.24 -3.72
N GLY A 138 -5.16 17.80 -3.49
CA GLY A 138 -6.16 17.66 -4.55
C GLY A 138 -5.87 16.52 -5.54
N ILE A 139 -4.94 15.61 -5.22
CA ILE A 139 -4.62 14.42 -6.04
C ILE A 139 -5.82 13.47 -6.08
N ILE A 140 -6.51 13.36 -4.94
CA ILE A 140 -7.85 12.78 -4.84
C ILE A 140 -8.77 13.81 -4.19
N GLY A 141 -10.08 13.72 -4.44
CA GLY A 141 -11.05 14.60 -3.81
C GLY A 141 -10.95 14.55 -2.28
N PRO A 142 -11.06 15.69 -1.55
CA PRO A 142 -10.92 15.72 -0.10
C PRO A 142 -11.96 14.82 0.61
N GLU A 143 -13.19 14.75 0.07
CA GLU A 143 -14.23 13.85 0.56
C GLU A 143 -13.86 12.38 0.35
N VAL A 144 -13.27 12.05 -0.81
CA VAL A 144 -12.79 10.70 -1.10
C VAL A 144 -11.67 10.30 -0.16
N SER A 145 -10.70 11.19 0.06
CA SER A 145 -9.63 11.01 1.04
C SER A 145 -10.19 10.69 2.43
N GLU A 146 -11.06 11.53 2.96
CA GLU A 146 -11.60 11.34 4.31
C GLU A 146 -12.42 10.05 4.42
N ARG A 147 -13.23 9.75 3.39
CA ARG A 147 -14.01 8.51 3.35
C ARG A 147 -13.12 7.27 3.33
N LEU A 148 -12.05 7.26 2.53
CA LEU A 148 -11.07 6.16 2.52
C LEU A 148 -10.41 5.98 3.90
N VAL A 149 -10.08 7.08 4.58
CA VAL A 149 -9.50 7.01 5.93
C VAL A 149 -10.49 6.44 6.94
N GLN A 150 -11.76 6.85 6.90
CA GLN A 150 -12.81 6.29 7.75
C GLN A 150 -12.98 4.79 7.54
N ILE A 151 -13.05 4.34 6.27
CA ILE A 151 -13.18 2.93 5.93
C ILE A 151 -11.94 2.16 6.39
N PHE A 152 -10.73 2.70 6.16
CA PHE A 152 -9.48 2.10 6.62
C PHE A 152 -9.48 1.88 8.13
N THR A 153 -9.85 2.90 8.91
CA THR A 153 -9.94 2.80 10.36
C THR A 153 -10.99 1.79 10.80
N HIS A 154 -12.15 1.76 10.15
CA HIS A 154 -13.19 0.77 10.43
C HIS A 154 -12.70 -0.66 10.15
N TYR A 155 -12.07 -0.90 9.00
CA TYR A 155 -11.54 -2.21 8.62
C TYR A 155 -10.45 -2.69 9.58
N LEU A 156 -9.55 -1.81 10.03
CA LEU A 156 -8.57 -2.15 11.06
C LEU A 156 -9.25 -2.62 12.36
N LYS A 157 -10.29 -1.91 12.81
CA LYS A 157 -11.04 -2.27 14.02
C LYS A 157 -11.77 -3.60 13.89
N GLU A 158 -12.36 -3.87 12.74
CA GLU A 158 -13.02 -5.16 12.47
C GLU A 158 -12.00 -6.32 12.46
N ILE A 159 -10.83 -6.11 11.87
CA ILE A 159 -9.74 -7.11 11.86
C ILE A 159 -9.25 -7.37 13.29
N GLU A 160 -8.99 -6.32 14.07
CA GLU A 160 -8.58 -6.44 15.46
C GLU A 160 -9.61 -7.23 16.28
N THR A 161 -10.88 -6.86 16.18
CA THR A 161 -12.00 -7.54 16.84
C THR A 161 -12.11 -9.00 16.37
N GLY A 162 -11.90 -9.25 15.08
CA GLY A 162 -11.93 -10.58 14.50
C GLY A 162 -10.83 -11.50 15.02
N PHE A 163 -9.60 -10.99 15.21
CA PHE A 163 -8.52 -11.75 15.85
C PHE A 163 -8.81 -12.08 17.32
N LEU A 164 -9.45 -11.16 18.06
CA LEU A 164 -9.90 -11.43 19.43
C LEU A 164 -11.05 -12.45 19.52
N THR A 165 -11.80 -12.63 18.44
CA THR A 165 -13.00 -13.50 18.36
C THR A 165 -12.81 -14.71 17.45
N THR A 166 -11.58 -15.08 17.09
CA THR A 166 -11.18 -16.19 16.19
C THR A 166 -11.65 -16.11 14.73
N ARG A 167 -12.38 -15.05 14.34
CA ARG A 167 -12.82 -14.82 12.95
C ARG A 167 -11.68 -14.35 12.03
N GLY A 168 -10.58 -13.87 12.59
CA GLY A 168 -9.47 -13.28 11.83
C GLY A 168 -9.94 -12.07 11.03
N HIS A 169 -9.77 -12.10 9.71
CA HIS A 169 -10.20 -11.03 8.79
C HIS A 169 -11.52 -11.34 8.06
N MET A 170 -12.29 -12.31 8.53
CA MET A 170 -13.56 -12.68 7.92
C MET A 170 -14.72 -11.96 8.63
N VAL A 171 -15.50 -11.18 7.86
CA VAL A 171 -16.69 -10.46 8.35
C VAL A 171 -17.95 -10.87 7.58
N PRO A 172 -19.13 -10.90 8.20
CA PRO A 172 -20.39 -11.08 7.48
C PRO A 172 -20.60 -9.95 6.45
N THR A 173 -21.13 -10.28 5.27
CA THR A 173 -21.62 -9.27 4.34
C THR A 173 -22.85 -8.57 4.93
N SER A 174 -22.97 -7.26 4.70
CA SER A 174 -24.07 -6.42 5.15
C SER A 174 -24.07 -5.12 4.35
N ASP A 175 -25.21 -4.44 4.24
CA ASP A 175 -25.32 -3.21 3.44
C ASP A 175 -24.20 -2.19 3.76
N PRO A 176 -23.86 -1.88 5.03
CA PRO A 176 -22.77 -0.95 5.32
C PRO A 176 -21.39 -1.45 4.86
N ILE A 177 -21.12 -2.75 4.97
CA ILE A 177 -19.85 -3.34 4.52
C ILE A 177 -19.76 -3.32 3.00
N ASP A 178 -20.85 -3.64 2.31
CA ASP A 178 -20.90 -3.68 0.86
C ASP A 178 -20.80 -2.27 0.25
N GLU A 179 -21.41 -1.26 0.87
CA GLU A 179 -21.23 0.15 0.50
C GLU A 179 -19.77 0.60 0.63
N MET A 180 -19.13 0.30 1.77
CA MET A 180 -17.72 0.63 1.98
C MET A 180 -16.83 -0.08 0.96
N ARG A 181 -17.10 -1.36 0.70
CA ARG A 181 -16.36 -2.18 -0.24
C ARG A 181 -16.46 -1.61 -1.67
N ASN A 182 -17.66 -1.27 -2.13
CA ASN A 182 -17.87 -0.70 -3.46
C ASN A 182 -17.18 0.65 -3.59
N PHE A 183 -17.25 1.50 -2.55
CA PHE A 183 -16.54 2.77 -2.52
C PHE A 183 -15.01 2.60 -2.70
N VAL A 184 -14.40 1.62 -2.03
CA VAL A 184 -12.96 1.33 -2.18
C VAL A 184 -12.63 0.85 -3.59
N ILE A 185 -13.50 0.04 -4.20
CA ILE A 185 -13.31 -0.45 -5.58
C ILE A 185 -13.34 0.71 -6.57
N GLU A 186 -14.31 1.62 -6.44
CA GLU A 186 -14.46 2.79 -7.31
C GLU A 186 -13.29 3.77 -7.15
N ALA A 187 -12.76 3.93 -5.94
CA ALA A 187 -11.63 4.80 -5.66
C ALA A 187 -10.27 4.25 -6.17
N ALA A 188 -10.20 2.99 -6.61
CA ALA A 188 -8.97 2.33 -7.02
C ALA A 188 -8.70 2.49 -8.53
N PRO A 189 -7.75 3.35 -8.94
CA PRO A 189 -7.52 3.65 -10.36
C PRO A 189 -7.00 2.47 -11.18
N TYR A 190 -6.40 1.47 -10.53
CA TYR A 190 -5.86 0.25 -11.16
C TYR A 190 -6.90 -0.90 -11.22
N LEU A 191 -8.09 -0.72 -10.66
CA LEU A 191 -9.21 -1.68 -10.74
C LEU A 191 -10.27 -1.29 -11.78
N SER A 192 -10.22 -0.05 -12.28
CA SER A 192 -11.14 0.41 -13.32
C SER A 192 -10.97 -0.39 -14.61
N ARG A 193 -12.11 -0.73 -15.22
CA ARG A 193 -12.19 -1.40 -16.52
C ARG A 193 -12.26 -0.32 -17.60
N ASP A 194 -11.11 0.18 -18.01
CA ASP A 194 -11.02 0.82 -19.33
C ASP A 194 -11.05 -0.27 -20.43
#